data_AF-A0A842XSP6-F1
#
_entry.id   AF-A0A842XSP6-F1
#
_cell.length_a   1.000
_cell.length_b   1.000
_cell.length_c   1.000
_cell.angle_alpha   90.00
_cell.angle_beta   90.00
_cell.angle_gamma   90.00
#
_symmetry.space_group_name_H-M   'P 1'
#
loop_
_entity.id
_entity.type
_entity.pdbx_description
1 polymer ?
#
loop_
_entity_poly.entity_id
_entity_poly.type
_entity_poly.pdbx_seq_one_letter_code
_entity_poly.pdbx_strand_id
1 'polypeptide(L)'
;MDDEKGAKVRFETLSAEKIPFGKNNFLEVARKKAITDEGDSEFISVSRGYFLPDGSEKYKKSITIPDEPAIKTFVTEKINTL
;
A
#
# COMPACT_ATOMS: atom_id res chain seq x y z
N MET A 1 18.51 -14.09 28.43
CA MET A 1 17.50 -13.02 28.34
C MET A 1 18.16 -11.96 27.50
N ASP A 2 18.01 -12.08 26.18
CA ASP A 2 18.63 -11.15 25.23
C ASP A 2 17.63 -10.03 24.96
N ASP A 3 18.02 -8.82 25.36
CA ASP A 3 17.33 -7.56 25.13
C ASP A 3 17.27 -7.25 23.61
N GLU A 4 16.29 -7.83 22.89
CA GLU A 4 15.81 -7.22 21.66
C GLU A 4 14.97 -6.00 22.02
N LYS A 5 15.64 -4.86 22.26
CA LYS A 5 15.03 -3.54 22.10
C LYS A 5 14.68 -3.35 20.62
N GLY A 6 13.69 -4.08 20.12
CA GLY A 6 13.05 -3.77 18.85
C GLY A 6 12.43 -2.38 18.99
N ALA A 7 13.06 -1.37 18.39
CA ALA A 7 12.48 -0.04 18.31
C ALA A 7 11.03 -0.18 17.82
N LYS A 8 10.08 0.37 18.58
CA LYS A 8 8.66 0.12 18.37
C LYS A 8 8.19 0.91 17.15
N VAL A 9 8.39 0.37 15.95
CA VAL A 9 7.93 0.99 14.71
C VAL A 9 6.41 0.90 14.63
N ARG A 10 5.75 2.05 14.52
CA ARG A 10 4.31 2.15 14.25
C ARG A 10 4.11 2.65 12.83
N PHE A 11 3.23 2.01 12.08
CA PHE A 11 2.86 2.45 10.74
C PHE A 11 1.48 3.10 10.77
N GLU A 12 1.38 4.29 10.20
CA GLU A 12 0.14 5.01 10.00
C GLU A 12 -0.10 5.21 8.50
N THR A 13 -1.35 5.11 8.06
CA THR A 13 -1.74 5.42 6.67
C THR A 13 -2.33 6.81 6.65
N LEU A 14 -1.65 7.75 5.97
CA LEU A 14 -2.08 9.14 5.84
C LEU A 14 -3.13 9.30 4.72
N SER A 15 -2.93 8.58 3.61
CA SER A 15 -3.88 8.52 2.51
C SER A 15 -3.76 7.20 1.76
N ALA A 16 -4.85 6.74 1.15
CA ALA A 16 -4.86 5.54 0.33
C ALA A 16 -5.88 5.70 -0.79
N GLU A 17 -5.45 5.38 -2.01
CA GLU A 17 -6.26 5.43 -3.22
C GLU A 17 -6.25 4.07 -3.87
N LYS A 18 -7.40 3.61 -4.37
CA LYS A 18 -7.56 2.28 -4.96
C LYS A 18 -8.15 2.34 -6.35
N ILE A 19 -7.66 1.48 -7.24
CA ILE A 19 -8.27 1.23 -8.54
C ILE A 19 -8.58 -0.27 -8.69
N PRO A 20 -9.85 -0.64 -8.94
CA PRO A 20 -10.19 -2.03 -9.26
C PRO A 20 -9.71 -2.39 -10.67
N PHE A 21 -9.37 -3.66 -10.88
CA PHE A 21 -9.05 -4.19 -12.20
C PHE A 21 -9.36 -5.68 -12.32
N GLY A 22 -9.56 -6.14 -13.55
CA GLY A 22 -9.98 -7.51 -13.83
C GLY A 22 -11.27 -7.87 -13.09
N LYS A 23 -11.38 -9.11 -12.60
CA LYS A 23 -12.62 -9.62 -12.00
C LYS A 23 -12.85 -9.15 -10.57
N ASN A 24 -11.83 -9.18 -9.72
CA ASN A 24 -11.94 -8.87 -8.29
C ASN A 24 -10.64 -8.34 -7.69
N ASN A 25 -9.69 -7.89 -8.51
CA ASN A 25 -8.41 -7.37 -8.01
C ASN A 25 -8.48 -5.86 -7.83
N PHE A 26 -7.57 -5.33 -7.04
CA PHE A 26 -7.31 -3.89 -6.95
C PHE A 26 -5.81 -3.61 -6.79
N LEU A 27 -5.41 -2.42 -7.20
CA LEU A 27 -4.14 -1.81 -6.79
C LEU A 27 -4.45 -0.67 -5.81
N GLU A 28 -3.63 -0.57 -4.78
CA GLU A 28 -3.67 0.51 -3.80
C GLU A 28 -2.34 1.27 -3.87
N VAL A 29 -2.42 2.60 -3.91
CA VAL A 29 -1.29 3.51 -3.69
C VAL A 29 -1.59 4.32 -2.44
N ALA A 30 -0.77 4.18 -1.40
CA ALA A 30 -1.00 4.78 -0.10
C ALA A 30 0.23 5.53 0.41
N ARG A 31 0.04 6.75 0.94
CA ARG A 31 1.08 7.46 1.69
C ARG A 31 1.05 6.95 3.14
N LYS A 32 2.15 6.38 3.59
CA LYS A 32 2.28 5.82 4.94
C LYS A 32 3.41 6.51 5.68
N LYS A 33 3.31 6.52 7.00
CA LYS A 33 4.27 7.10 7.93
C LYS A 33 4.76 6.02 8.88
N ALA A 34 6.06 5.78 8.90
CA ALA A 34 6.72 4.99 9.92
C ALA A 34 7.12 5.93 11.05
N ILE A 35 6.63 5.66 12.26
CA ILE A 35 6.93 6.42 13.47
C ILE A 35 7.81 5.55 14.35
N THR A 36 8.99 6.06 14.67
CA THR A 36 9.98 5.42 15.54
C THR A 36 10.36 6.37 16.68
N ASP A 37 11.05 5.86 17.69
CA ASP A 37 11.51 6.69 18.81
C ASP A 37 12.57 7.73 18.39
N GLU A 38 13.22 7.52 17.23
CA GLU A 38 14.27 8.39 16.68
C GLU A 38 13.75 9.41 15.66
N GLY A 39 12.48 9.27 15.25
CA GLY A 39 11.87 10.15 14.25
C GLY A 39 10.83 9.44 13.38
N ASP A 40 10.29 10.19 12.43
CA ASP A 40 9.25 9.77 11.52
C ASP A 40 9.69 9.84 10.06
N SER A 41 9.27 8.86 9.25
CA SER A 41 9.53 8.80 7.81
C SER A 41 8.25 8.50 7.04
N GLU A 42 7.98 9.31 6.02
CA GLU A 42 6.88 9.06 5.09
C GLU A 42 7.36 8.30 3.85
N PHE A 43 6.52 7.43 3.31
CA PHE A 43 6.81 6.65 2.12
C PHE A 43 5.53 6.30 1.35
N ILE A 44 5.68 6.07 0.05
CA ILE A 44 4.60 5.59 -0.80
C ILE A 44 4.61 4.07 -0.81
N SER A 45 3.50 3.47 -0.41
CA SER A 45 3.24 2.04 -0.40
C SER A 45 2.36 1.69 -1.59
N VAL A 46 2.88 0.90 -2.52
CA VAL A 46 2.11 0.35 -3.64
C VAL A 46 1.83 -1.12 -3.36
N SER A 47 0.55 -1.47 -3.30
CA SER A 47 0.10 -2.81 -2.92
C SER A 47 -0.92 -3.34 -3.91
N ARG A 48 -1.02 -4.67 -4.01
CA ARG A 48 -2.06 -5.35 -4.79
C ARG A 48 -2.92 -6.19 -3.85
N GLY A 49 -4.23 -6.18 -4.05
CA GLY A 49 -5.15 -7.05 -3.34
C GLY A 49 -6.27 -7.57 -4.21
N TYR A 50 -7.20 -8.26 -3.56
CA TYR A 50 -8.45 -8.71 -4.17
C TYR A 50 -9.58 -8.71 -3.14
N PHE A 51 -10.80 -8.57 -3.65
CA PHE A 51 -12.02 -8.65 -2.87
C PHE A 51 -12.49 -10.10 -2.76
N LEU A 52 -12.89 -10.49 -1.55
CA LEU A 52 -13.57 -11.74 -1.25
C LEU A 52 -15.08 -11.60 -1.50
N PRO A 53 -15.86 -12.71 -1.59
CA PRO A 53 -17.30 -12.65 -1.84
C PRO A 53 -18.10 -11.88 -0.78
N ASP A 54 -17.56 -11.78 0.43
CA ASP A 54 -18.13 -10.99 1.54
C ASP A 54 -17.74 -9.49 1.48
N GLY A 55 -17.00 -9.08 0.45
CA GLY A 55 -16.50 -7.71 0.27
C GLY A 55 -15.21 -7.39 1.02
N SER A 56 -14.69 -8.33 1.83
CA SER A 56 -13.44 -8.10 2.56
C SER A 56 -12.22 -8.11 1.62
N GLU A 57 -11.17 -7.40 2.02
CA GLU A 57 -9.97 -7.24 1.22
C GLU A 57 -8.85 -8.17 1.67
N LYS A 58 -8.15 -8.78 0.71
CA LYS A 58 -6.95 -9.55 0.97
C LYS A 58 -5.79 -9.08 0.09
N TYR A 59 -4.71 -8.67 0.76
CA TYR A 59 -3.50 -8.21 0.10
C TYR A 59 -2.63 -9.39 -0.36
N LYS A 60 -2.03 -9.25 -1.53
CA LYS A 60 -1.06 -10.19 -2.11
C LYS A 60 0.35 -9.75 -1.73
N LYS A 61 1.25 -10.73 -1.58
CA LYS A 61 2.68 -10.49 -1.30
C LYS A 61 3.43 -9.90 -2.49
N SER A 62 2.97 -10.20 -3.71
CA SER A 62 3.56 -9.71 -4.96
C SER A 62 2.74 -8.57 -5.53
N ILE A 63 3.44 -7.55 -6.02
CA ILE A 63 2.85 -6.52 -6.87
C ILE A 63 2.88 -6.99 -8.34
N THR A 64 1.78 -6.76 -9.06
CA THR A 64 1.73 -6.94 -10.52
C THR A 64 0.80 -5.88 -11.05
N ILE A 65 1.29 -5.12 -12.02
CA ILE A 65 0.54 -4.02 -12.64
C ILE A 65 0.15 -4.48 -14.05
N PRO A 66 -1.15 -4.59 -14.38
CA PRO A 66 -1.62 -4.86 -15.73
C PRO A 66 -1.12 -3.82 -16.74
N ASP A 67 -0.92 -4.23 -17.98
CA ASP A 67 -0.58 -3.33 -19.09
C ASP A 67 -1.82 -2.59 -19.64
N GLU A 68 -2.65 -2.08 -18.74
CA GLU A 68 -3.84 -1.29 -19.07
C GLU A 68 -3.50 0.19 -18.88
N PRO A 69 -3.70 1.06 -19.89
CA PRO A 69 -3.30 2.47 -19.81
C PRO A 69 -3.86 3.19 -18.57
N ALA A 70 -5.13 2.99 -18.25
CA ALA A 70 -5.77 3.60 -17.09
C ALA A 70 -5.11 3.18 -15.77
N ILE A 71 -4.72 1.91 -15.65
CA ILE A 71 -4.07 1.38 -14.45
C ILE A 71 -2.64 1.92 -14.32
N LYS A 72 -1.89 1.96 -15.44
CA LYS A 72 -0.54 2.54 -15.45
C LYS A 72 -0.57 4.01 -15.06
N THR A 73 -1.45 4.79 -15.69
CA THR A 73 -1.65 6.21 -15.38
C THR A 73 -1.99 6.42 -13.91
N PHE A 74 -2.96 5.67 -13.38
CA PHE A 74 -3.35 5.75 -11.97
C PHE A 74 -2.15 5.54 -11.04
N VAL A 75 -1.36 4.47 -11.24
CA VAL A 75 -0.21 4.19 -10.37
C VAL A 75 0.85 5.30 -10.50
N THR A 76 1.20 5.71 -11.71
CA THR A 76 2.24 6.73 -11.93
C THR A 76 1.83 8.10 -11.41
N GLU A 77 0.58 8.51 -11.61
CA GLU A 77 0.07 9.79 -11.11
C GLU A 77 0.06 9.78 -9.58
N LYS A 78 -0.50 8.75 -8.96
CA LYS A 78 -0.59 8.68 -7.51
C LYS A 78 0.78 8.60 -6.83
N ILE A 79 1.78 7.95 -7.44
CA ILE A 79 3.15 7.97 -6.93
C ILE A 79 3.75 9.38 -6.96
N ASN A 80 3.43 10.20 -7.97
CA ASN A 80 3.99 11.54 -8.11
C ASN A 80 3.25 12.60 -7.29
N THR A 81 1.95 12.40 -7.02
CA THR A 81 1.09 13.42 -6.40
C THR A 81 0.85 13.20 -4.90
N LEU A 82 0.97 11.96 -4.42
CA LEU A 82 0.82 11.65 -3.00
C LEU A 82 2.09 12.03 -2.26
#